data_AF-A0A7J4ZTN0-F1
#
_entry.id   AF-A0A7J4ZTN0-F1
#
_cell.length_a   1.000
_cell.length_b   1.000
_cell.length_c   1.000
_cell.angle_alpha   90.00
_cell.angle_beta   90.00
_cell.angle_gamma   90.00
#
_symmetry.space_group_name_H-M   'P 1'
#
loop_
_entity.id
_entity.type
_entity.pdbx_description
1 polymer ?
#
loop_
_entity_poly.entity_id
_entity_poly.type
_entity_poly.pdbx_seq_one_letter_code
_entity_poly.pdbx_strand_id
1 'polypeptide(L)'
;MFKHIKKTVRRLRSPYVIGLFILTLSGCGGGGGSAGTSGGGGGSTPSPSTASPTISTQSSVDLGTTVVNGTSAQLLTIRNTGTAALALGQLSLAGDAQFKIDPGTDTCSKKSVAPSSACTSSIQLTPTGQQGYTATLMIPSNDPANKVLTVALSGKGTALDLKSTGVVRTGCTAIPPQLQLLVTVADSTGQPAALTSPLFTVFENGVPITSPAPAITPVTTRSSLSVTVVMDYSGSLSLAEQQWMQDNTKGFIDSLVSTVQTTDEVSIMKFATDYHPTPFYPLASSVQVLKNAIDAPYVYDSSTSSIWDSTYAAVDNTAARTNDQRIVILLSDGEDIPKTHTLTDLINHAIAQKIPVFTVTILHPNHSYPALMQQLALQTGGQSFSASTSDTADLQGIYGKISNILTSQFKIIYNTTSTGGATVALDVKVDDNGSYGEFTTTAIGCK
;
A
#
# COMPACT_ATOMS: atom_id res chain seq x y z
N MET A 1 16.57 62.00 -20.74
CA MET A 1 18.02 62.27 -20.52
C MET A 1 18.48 61.34 -19.40
N PHE A 2 19.53 60.55 -19.68
CA PHE A 2 20.14 59.44 -18.92
C PHE A 2 20.15 59.56 -17.37
N LYS A 3 20.07 58.49 -16.57
CA LYS A 3 21.08 57.41 -16.46
C LYS A 3 20.57 56.17 -15.68
N HIS A 4 21.02 55.00 -16.13
CA HIS A 4 20.90 53.67 -15.54
C HIS A 4 21.54 53.51 -14.15
N ILE A 5 21.06 52.53 -13.36
CA ILE A 5 21.87 51.52 -12.64
C ILE A 5 21.02 50.25 -12.46
N LYS A 6 21.52 49.11 -12.99
CA LYS A 6 21.04 47.74 -12.77
C LYS A 6 21.57 47.23 -11.42
N LYS A 7 20.74 46.57 -10.61
CA LYS A 7 21.20 45.74 -9.47
C LYS A 7 21.03 44.26 -9.80
N THR A 8 22.16 43.57 -9.73
CA THR A 8 22.39 42.15 -9.98
C THR A 8 22.08 41.34 -8.72
N VAL A 9 21.27 40.28 -8.82
CA VAL A 9 21.10 39.27 -7.76
C VAL A 9 21.96 38.06 -8.10
N ARG A 10 22.97 37.78 -7.27
CA ARG A 10 23.86 36.61 -7.35
C ARG A 10 23.12 35.36 -6.87
N ARG A 11 23.05 34.33 -7.73
CA ARG A 11 22.72 32.94 -7.36
C ARG A 11 23.94 32.30 -6.70
N LEU A 12 23.77 31.71 -5.51
CA LEU A 12 24.71 30.72 -4.98
C LEU A 12 24.42 29.37 -5.66
N ARG A 13 25.43 28.81 -6.33
CA ARG A 13 25.49 27.38 -6.70
C ARG A 13 26.76 26.80 -6.10
N SER A 14 26.57 25.75 -5.30
CA SER A 14 27.63 24.90 -4.74
C SER A 14 28.25 24.05 -5.85
N PRO A 15 29.59 23.93 -5.96
CA PRO A 15 30.22 23.10 -6.98
C PRO A 15 30.35 21.64 -6.52
N TYR A 16 29.71 20.73 -7.25
CA TYR A 16 30.06 19.31 -7.27
C TYR A 16 31.37 19.13 -8.04
N VAL A 17 32.32 18.44 -7.42
CA VAL A 17 33.63 18.08 -7.98
C VAL A 17 33.44 16.92 -8.97
N ILE A 18 33.61 17.20 -10.26
CA ILE A 18 33.70 16.21 -11.33
C ILE A 18 35.19 15.89 -11.52
N GLY A 19 35.61 14.69 -11.15
CA GLY A 19 36.95 14.17 -11.39
C GLY A 19 37.14 13.83 -12.86
N LEU A 20 37.82 14.71 -13.60
CA LEU A 20 38.24 14.54 -14.98
C LEU A 20 39.51 13.67 -15.02
N PHE A 21 39.40 12.44 -15.54
CA PHE A 21 40.54 11.57 -15.83
C PHE A 21 41.30 12.12 -17.06
N ILE A 22 42.52 12.60 -16.84
CA ILE A 22 43.42 13.08 -17.89
C ILE A 22 44.11 11.86 -18.53
N LEU A 23 43.86 11.67 -19.82
CA LEU A 23 44.54 10.71 -20.68
C LEU A 23 45.86 11.35 -21.17
N THR A 24 47.00 10.93 -20.64
CA THR A 24 48.32 11.34 -21.16
C THR A 24 48.84 10.31 -22.16
N LEU A 25 48.82 10.69 -23.44
CA LEU A 25 49.63 10.06 -24.49
C LEU A 25 51.05 10.62 -24.40
N SER A 26 52.03 9.77 -24.12
CA SER A 26 53.44 10.04 -24.36
C SER A 26 54.00 8.91 -25.21
N GLY A 27 54.48 9.28 -26.40
CA GLY A 27 55.17 8.39 -27.32
C GLY A 27 56.63 8.79 -27.48
N CYS A 28 57.41 7.77 -27.82
CA CYS A 28 58.75 7.77 -28.44
C CYS A 28 59.99 7.82 -27.53
N GLY A 29 60.89 6.85 -27.75
CA GLY A 29 62.29 6.86 -27.31
C GLY A 29 62.84 5.46 -27.02
N GLY A 30 63.43 4.79 -28.01
CA GLY A 30 64.05 3.47 -27.86
C GLY A 30 65.46 3.48 -27.24
N GLY A 31 65.91 2.30 -26.83
CA GLY A 31 67.30 2.02 -26.40
C GLY A 31 67.40 0.64 -25.75
N GLY A 32 68.11 -0.29 -26.40
CA GLY A 32 68.25 -1.68 -25.95
C GLY A 32 69.39 -1.92 -24.97
N GLY A 33 69.43 -3.14 -24.43
CA GLY A 33 70.66 -3.78 -23.94
C GLY A 33 70.67 -4.28 -22.49
N SER A 34 70.56 -5.61 -22.38
CA SER A 34 71.30 -6.50 -21.45
C SER A 34 70.80 -6.79 -20.02
N ALA A 35 70.68 -8.12 -19.81
CA ALA A 35 71.14 -8.93 -18.67
C ALA A 35 70.36 -8.90 -17.33
N GLY A 36 69.55 -9.95 -17.15
CA GLY A 36 69.59 -10.90 -16.02
C GLY A 36 69.43 -10.38 -14.60
N THR A 37 68.35 -10.79 -13.91
CA THR A 37 68.41 -11.61 -12.68
C THR A 37 67.02 -11.91 -12.12
N SER A 38 66.95 -13.04 -11.44
CA SER A 38 65.88 -13.68 -10.67
C SER A 38 65.06 -12.77 -9.73
N GLY A 39 63.75 -13.02 -9.67
CA GLY A 39 62.88 -12.52 -8.60
C GLY A 39 61.46 -13.07 -8.72
N GLY A 40 61.25 -14.31 -8.27
CA GLY A 40 59.92 -14.92 -8.18
C GLY A 40 59.10 -14.25 -7.08
N GLY A 41 58.34 -13.22 -7.45
CA GLY A 41 57.25 -12.69 -6.65
C GLY A 41 55.94 -13.33 -7.10
N GLY A 42 55.41 -14.24 -6.28
CA GLY A 42 54.07 -14.79 -6.45
C GLY A 42 53.00 -13.72 -6.22
N GLY A 43 52.82 -12.83 -7.19
CA GLY A 43 51.65 -12.00 -7.29
C GLY A 43 50.48 -12.88 -7.69
N SER A 44 49.59 -13.19 -6.75
CA SER A 44 48.27 -13.71 -7.06
C SER A 44 47.58 -12.68 -7.95
N THR A 45 47.65 -12.89 -9.27
CA THR A 45 46.75 -12.25 -10.21
C THR A 45 45.34 -12.49 -9.69
N PRO A 46 44.51 -11.46 -9.44
CA PRO A 46 43.10 -11.71 -9.13
C PRO A 46 42.56 -12.52 -10.31
N SER A 47 42.13 -13.76 -10.03
CA SER A 47 41.48 -14.60 -11.02
C SER A 47 40.36 -13.74 -11.63
N PRO A 48 40.25 -13.62 -12.98
CA PRO A 48 39.21 -12.81 -13.58
C PRO A 48 37.87 -13.31 -13.03
N SER A 49 37.21 -12.49 -12.22
CA SER A 49 35.86 -12.77 -11.74
C SER A 49 34.98 -12.80 -12.99
N THR A 50 34.71 -14.00 -13.49
CA THR A 50 33.83 -14.19 -14.65
C THR A 50 32.49 -13.58 -14.32
N ALA A 51 32.07 -12.61 -15.14
CA ALA A 51 30.77 -11.97 -14.98
C ALA A 51 29.68 -13.05 -14.96
N SER A 52 28.81 -13.01 -13.96
CA SER A 52 27.80 -14.05 -13.74
C SER A 52 26.48 -13.40 -13.31
N PRO A 53 25.33 -13.82 -13.84
CA PRO A 53 24.04 -13.35 -13.36
C PRO A 53 23.73 -13.96 -11.99
N THR A 54 23.02 -13.23 -11.14
CA THR A 54 22.60 -13.73 -9.83
C THR A 54 21.19 -13.26 -9.54
N ILE A 55 20.23 -14.18 -9.55
CA ILE A 55 18.83 -13.88 -9.29
C ILE A 55 18.59 -13.68 -7.78
N SER A 56 17.78 -12.69 -7.43
CA SER A 56 17.35 -12.45 -6.05
C SER A 56 15.89 -12.02 -6.01
N THR A 57 15.10 -12.66 -5.15
CA THR A 57 13.70 -12.32 -4.84
C THR A 57 13.29 -12.95 -3.50
N GLN A 58 12.06 -12.71 -3.05
CA GLN A 58 11.50 -13.31 -1.84
C GLN A 58 11.32 -14.83 -2.03
N SER A 59 11.59 -15.62 -0.98
CA SER A 59 11.39 -17.08 -1.03
C SER A 59 9.93 -17.50 -0.85
N SER A 60 9.10 -16.62 -0.31
CA SER A 60 7.67 -16.84 -0.12
C SER A 60 6.89 -15.53 -0.19
N VAL A 61 5.65 -15.61 -0.68
CA VAL A 61 4.68 -14.51 -0.69
C VAL A 61 3.36 -15.02 -0.13
N ASP A 62 2.88 -14.35 0.91
CA ASP A 62 1.53 -14.57 1.43
C ASP A 62 0.62 -13.48 0.86
N LEU A 63 -0.40 -13.87 0.12
CA LEU A 63 -1.44 -12.98 -0.39
C LEU A 63 -2.49 -12.65 0.69
N GLY A 64 -2.40 -13.29 1.86
CA GLY A 64 -3.25 -13.02 3.01
C GLY A 64 -4.65 -13.57 2.84
N THR A 65 -5.59 -12.97 3.58
CA THR A 65 -6.99 -13.38 3.60
C THR A 65 -7.82 -12.53 2.63
N THR A 66 -8.66 -13.17 1.83
CA THR A 66 -9.56 -12.50 0.88
C THR A 66 -10.91 -13.21 0.85
N VAL A 67 -11.99 -12.45 0.70
CA VAL A 67 -13.33 -13.03 0.56
C VAL A 67 -13.47 -13.86 -0.71
N VAL A 68 -14.34 -14.86 -0.68
CA VAL A 68 -14.67 -15.68 -1.86
C VAL A 68 -15.09 -14.80 -3.03
N ASN A 69 -14.55 -15.10 -4.22
CA ASN A 69 -14.67 -14.34 -5.47
C ASN A 69 -14.03 -12.95 -5.46
N GLY A 70 -13.49 -12.49 -4.33
CA GLY A 70 -12.57 -11.37 -4.31
C GLY A 70 -11.20 -11.79 -4.84
N THR A 71 -10.41 -10.83 -5.32
CA THR A 71 -9.03 -11.05 -5.73
C THR A 71 -8.12 -10.36 -4.73
N SER A 72 -7.07 -11.00 -4.24
CA SER A 72 -5.91 -10.33 -3.64
C SER A 72 -4.76 -10.34 -4.62
N ALA A 73 -3.86 -9.37 -4.50
CA ALA A 73 -2.67 -9.31 -5.31
C ALA A 73 -1.45 -8.84 -4.51
N GLN A 74 -0.27 -9.32 -4.90
CA GLN A 74 1.02 -8.91 -4.36
C GLN A 74 2.01 -8.71 -5.50
N LEU A 75 2.71 -7.57 -5.50
CA LEU A 75 3.74 -7.29 -6.52
C LEU A 75 5.07 -7.96 -6.13
N LEU A 76 5.50 -8.94 -6.94
CA LEU A 76 6.80 -9.58 -6.76
C LEU A 76 7.88 -8.79 -7.53
N THR A 77 9.01 -8.52 -6.86
CA THR A 77 10.19 -7.90 -7.49
C THR A 77 11.31 -8.93 -7.66
N ILE A 78 11.79 -9.10 -8.89
CA ILE A 78 12.92 -9.98 -9.23
C ILE A 78 14.12 -9.11 -9.60
N ARG A 79 15.25 -9.32 -8.93
CA ARG A 79 16.46 -8.51 -9.08
C ARG A 79 17.61 -9.31 -9.68
N ASN A 80 18.41 -8.65 -10.50
CA ASN A 80 19.72 -9.15 -10.89
C ASN A 80 20.80 -8.49 -10.02
N THR A 81 21.33 -9.26 -9.07
CA THR A 81 22.41 -8.84 -8.16
C THR A 81 23.79 -9.24 -8.67
N GLY A 82 23.85 -9.93 -9.80
CA GLY A 82 25.07 -10.36 -10.45
C GLY A 82 25.68 -9.27 -11.33
N THR A 83 26.73 -9.66 -12.04
CA THR A 83 27.55 -8.77 -12.90
C THR A 83 27.34 -9.01 -14.39
N ALA A 84 26.56 -10.03 -14.77
CA ALA A 84 26.13 -10.28 -16.15
C ALA A 84 24.60 -10.22 -16.29
N ALA A 85 24.09 -10.12 -17.52
CA ALA A 85 22.65 -10.05 -17.79
C ALA A 85 21.93 -11.35 -17.37
N LEU A 86 20.85 -11.18 -16.58
CA LEU A 86 19.99 -12.27 -16.12
C LEU A 86 18.87 -12.48 -17.13
N ALA A 87 18.97 -13.54 -17.92
CA ALA A 87 17.91 -13.96 -18.83
C ALA A 87 16.88 -14.81 -18.08
N LEU A 88 15.64 -14.35 -18.06
CA LEU A 88 14.51 -15.05 -17.46
C LEU A 88 13.73 -15.83 -18.52
N GLY A 89 13.23 -17.01 -18.12
CA GLY A 89 12.29 -17.80 -18.90
C GLY A 89 10.85 -17.29 -18.75
N GLN A 90 9.89 -18.10 -19.21
CA GLN A 90 8.48 -17.88 -18.93
C GLN A 90 8.21 -18.18 -17.45
N LEU A 91 7.68 -17.22 -16.69
CA LEU A 91 7.20 -17.49 -15.35
C LEU A 91 5.98 -18.42 -15.43
N SER A 92 5.87 -19.32 -14.47
CA SER A 92 4.77 -20.29 -14.42
C SER A 92 4.38 -20.63 -12.99
N LEU A 93 3.12 -21.01 -12.80
CA LEU A 93 2.55 -21.40 -11.52
C LEU A 93 2.25 -22.89 -11.51
N ALA A 94 2.47 -23.54 -10.37
CA ALA A 94 2.06 -24.90 -10.08
C ALA A 94 1.33 -24.95 -8.73
N GLY A 95 0.26 -25.74 -8.62
CA GLY A 95 -0.59 -25.81 -7.42
C GLY A 95 -2.02 -25.36 -7.71
N ASP A 96 -2.64 -24.64 -6.77
CA ASP A 96 -4.02 -24.20 -6.89
C ASP A 96 -4.25 -23.26 -8.08
N ALA A 97 -5.27 -23.55 -8.88
CA ALA A 97 -5.56 -22.84 -10.14
C ALA A 97 -6.07 -21.40 -9.94
N GLN A 98 -6.44 -21.04 -8.71
CA GLN A 98 -6.89 -19.73 -8.27
C GLN A 98 -5.76 -18.70 -8.25
N PHE A 99 -4.50 -19.14 -8.25
CA PHE A 99 -3.38 -18.23 -8.47
C PHE A 99 -3.21 -17.89 -9.94
N LYS A 100 -2.95 -16.62 -10.24
CA LYS A 100 -2.68 -16.10 -11.59
C LYS A 100 -1.49 -15.16 -11.57
N ILE A 101 -0.73 -15.16 -12.66
CA ILE A 101 0.21 -14.08 -12.98
C ILE A 101 -0.58 -13.07 -13.81
N ASP A 102 -0.57 -11.82 -13.39
CA ASP A 102 -1.22 -10.74 -14.12
C ASP A 102 -0.38 -10.38 -15.37
N PRO A 103 -0.88 -10.64 -16.59
CA PRO A 103 -0.13 -10.37 -17.80
C PRO A 103 0.10 -8.87 -18.04
N GLY A 104 -0.73 -7.99 -17.46
CA GLY A 104 -0.59 -6.54 -17.61
C GLY A 104 0.58 -5.95 -16.84
N THR A 105 1.03 -6.64 -15.78
CA THR A 105 2.12 -6.19 -14.90
C THR A 105 3.37 -7.05 -14.99
N ASP A 106 3.34 -8.16 -15.75
CA ASP A 106 4.48 -9.04 -15.93
C ASP A 106 5.55 -8.42 -16.87
N THR A 107 6.54 -7.79 -16.24
CA THR A 107 7.73 -7.25 -16.91
C THR A 107 8.92 -8.22 -16.85
N CYS A 108 8.72 -9.45 -16.37
CA CYS A 108 9.77 -10.42 -16.11
C CYS A 108 9.82 -11.58 -17.12
N SER A 109 8.67 -12.13 -17.53
CA SER A 109 8.62 -13.31 -18.39
C SER A 109 9.35 -13.08 -19.72
N LYS A 110 10.31 -13.97 -20.03
CA LYS A 110 11.12 -13.96 -21.26
C LYS A 110 11.93 -12.67 -21.45
N LYS A 111 12.25 -11.96 -20.37
CA LYS A 111 13.05 -10.72 -20.40
C LYS A 111 14.49 -10.95 -19.97
N SER A 112 15.33 -9.98 -20.30
CA SER A 112 16.72 -9.90 -19.85
C SER A 112 16.85 -8.72 -18.90
N VAL A 113 17.27 -8.98 -17.66
CA VAL A 113 17.44 -7.99 -16.61
C VAL A 113 18.93 -7.64 -16.51
N ALA A 114 19.28 -6.38 -16.77
CA ALA A 114 20.66 -5.91 -16.68
C ALA A 114 21.20 -6.01 -15.24
N PRO A 115 22.53 -6.04 -15.04
CA PRO A 115 23.13 -5.95 -13.71
C PRO A 115 22.57 -4.79 -12.89
N SER A 116 22.36 -5.02 -11.60
CA SER A 116 21.78 -4.05 -10.65
C SER A 116 20.37 -3.55 -11.00
N SER A 117 19.70 -4.15 -11.97
CA SER A 117 18.33 -3.83 -12.37
C SER A 117 17.32 -4.84 -11.82
N ALA A 118 16.03 -4.52 -11.96
CA ALA A 118 14.93 -5.35 -11.51
C ALA A 118 13.81 -5.39 -12.55
N CYS A 119 12.96 -6.41 -12.45
CA CYS A 119 11.65 -6.47 -13.09
C CYS A 119 10.60 -6.81 -12.02
N THR A 120 9.34 -6.60 -12.35
CA THR A 120 8.19 -6.84 -11.46
C THR A 120 7.12 -7.69 -12.15
N SER A 121 6.34 -8.42 -11.35
CA SER A 121 5.19 -9.19 -11.81
C SER A 121 4.17 -9.30 -10.66
N SER A 122 2.90 -9.01 -10.92
CA SER A 122 1.84 -9.15 -9.92
C SER A 122 1.33 -10.58 -9.90
N ILE A 123 1.31 -11.17 -8.70
CA ILE A 123 0.67 -12.46 -8.43
C ILE A 123 -0.68 -12.18 -7.80
N GLN A 124 -1.71 -12.82 -8.34
CA GLN A 124 -3.10 -12.68 -7.88
C GLN A 124 -3.62 -14.01 -7.33
N LEU A 125 -4.49 -13.95 -6.33
CA LEU A 125 -5.28 -15.07 -5.82
C LEU A 125 -6.76 -14.68 -5.83
N THR A 126 -7.60 -15.50 -6.47
CA THR A 126 -9.06 -15.35 -6.43
C THR A 126 -9.69 -16.59 -5.79
N PRO A 127 -9.91 -16.61 -4.45
CA PRO A 127 -10.45 -17.76 -3.75
C PRO A 127 -11.86 -18.11 -4.24
N THR A 128 -12.15 -19.40 -4.49
CA THR A 128 -13.50 -19.87 -4.87
C THR A 128 -14.29 -20.48 -3.71
N GLY A 129 -13.72 -20.46 -2.51
CA GLY A 129 -14.26 -21.11 -1.32
C GLY A 129 -13.42 -20.83 -0.07
N GLN A 130 -14.00 -21.11 1.09
CA GLN A 130 -13.43 -20.87 2.41
C GLN A 130 -12.37 -21.91 2.79
N GLN A 131 -11.12 -21.70 2.39
CA GLN A 131 -10.03 -22.64 2.62
C GLN A 131 -8.66 -21.96 2.43
N GLY A 132 -7.59 -22.65 2.81
CA GLY A 132 -6.23 -22.25 2.43
C GLY A 132 -5.94 -22.62 0.98
N TYR A 133 -5.19 -21.76 0.30
CA TYR A 133 -4.69 -21.98 -1.06
C TYR A 133 -3.16 -21.91 -1.05
N THR A 134 -2.52 -22.77 -1.83
CA THR A 134 -1.07 -22.81 -2.00
C THR A 134 -0.69 -23.00 -3.46
N ALA A 135 0.39 -22.33 -3.87
CA ALA A 135 1.01 -22.53 -5.17
C ALA A 135 2.53 -22.33 -5.07
N THR A 136 3.22 -22.62 -6.15
CA THR A 136 4.64 -22.34 -6.32
C THR A 136 4.81 -21.58 -7.62
N LEU A 137 5.42 -20.40 -7.55
CA LEU A 137 5.90 -19.67 -8.72
C LEU A 137 7.28 -20.21 -9.10
N MET A 138 7.43 -20.61 -10.36
CA MET A 138 8.69 -21.06 -10.94
C MET A 138 9.26 -19.97 -11.84
N ILE A 139 10.52 -19.61 -11.59
CA ILE A 139 11.25 -18.57 -12.31
C ILE A 139 12.50 -19.19 -12.95
N PRO A 140 12.41 -19.70 -14.18
CA PRO A 140 13.57 -20.20 -14.91
C PRO A 140 14.54 -19.05 -15.22
N SER A 141 15.84 -19.28 -15.09
CA SER A 141 16.85 -18.27 -15.40
C SER A 141 18.18 -18.88 -15.86
N ASN A 142 19.08 -18.03 -16.36
CA ASN A 142 20.48 -18.39 -16.66
C ASN A 142 21.43 -18.24 -15.46
N ASP A 143 20.93 -18.00 -14.24
CA ASP A 143 21.74 -18.07 -13.02
C ASP A 143 22.32 -19.50 -12.86
N PRO A 144 23.65 -19.68 -12.82
CA PRO A 144 24.28 -21.00 -12.70
C PRO A 144 23.93 -21.73 -11.39
N ALA A 145 23.72 -21.00 -10.30
CA ALA A 145 23.36 -21.54 -8.99
C ALA A 145 21.85 -21.81 -8.89
N ASN A 146 21.03 -20.95 -9.50
CA ASN A 146 19.56 -21.01 -9.40
C ASN A 146 18.88 -21.02 -10.78
N LYS A 147 19.09 -22.11 -11.53
CA LYS A 147 18.54 -22.27 -12.90
C LYS A 147 17.01 -22.19 -12.94
N VAL A 148 16.35 -22.60 -11.86
CA VAL A 148 14.93 -22.35 -11.62
C VAL A 148 14.79 -21.95 -10.16
N LEU A 149 14.48 -20.68 -9.91
CA LEU A 149 14.17 -20.20 -8.58
C LEU A 149 12.68 -20.41 -8.30
N THR A 150 12.34 -20.92 -7.12
CA THR A 150 10.95 -21.17 -6.71
C THR A 150 10.54 -20.25 -5.57
N VAL A 151 9.33 -19.70 -5.66
CA VAL A 151 8.73 -18.88 -4.61
C VAL A 151 7.46 -19.56 -4.13
N ALA A 152 7.37 -19.85 -2.84
CA ALA A 152 6.16 -20.42 -2.23
C ALA A 152 5.06 -19.36 -2.13
N LEU A 153 3.85 -19.70 -2.54
CA LEU A 153 2.69 -18.81 -2.49
C LEU A 153 1.67 -19.39 -1.53
N SER A 154 1.09 -18.54 -0.69
CA SER A 154 -0.02 -18.88 0.20
C SER A 154 -1.10 -17.81 0.18
N GLY A 155 -2.30 -18.20 0.56
CA GLY A 155 -3.38 -17.28 0.89
C GLY A 155 -4.60 -18.03 1.41
N LYS A 156 -5.64 -17.31 1.82
CA LYS A 156 -6.86 -17.91 2.37
C LYS A 156 -8.11 -17.25 1.82
N GLY A 157 -9.11 -18.07 1.52
CA GLY A 157 -10.48 -17.64 1.25
C GLY A 157 -11.32 -17.58 2.52
N THR A 158 -12.11 -16.52 2.70
CA THR A 158 -13.13 -16.39 3.75
C THR A 158 -14.49 -16.04 3.17
N ALA A 159 -15.59 -16.29 3.89
CA ALA A 159 -16.91 -15.85 3.45
C ALA A 159 -17.18 -14.40 3.86
N LEU A 160 -16.63 -14.00 5.02
CA LEU A 160 -16.78 -12.67 5.58
C LEU A 160 -15.44 -11.92 5.50
N ASP A 161 -15.52 -10.62 5.19
CA ASP A 161 -14.42 -9.68 5.30
C ASP A 161 -14.46 -9.06 6.69
N LEU A 162 -13.69 -9.62 7.62
CA LEU A 162 -13.52 -9.08 8.96
C LEU A 162 -12.27 -8.19 8.98
N LYS A 163 -12.39 -6.94 9.43
CA LYS A 163 -11.26 -6.00 9.55
C LYS A 163 -11.31 -5.25 10.88
N SER A 164 -10.16 -4.79 11.37
CA SER A 164 -10.12 -3.81 12.47
C SER A 164 -10.06 -2.39 11.92
N THR A 165 -10.92 -1.53 12.45
CA THR A 165 -10.91 -0.09 12.21
C THR A 165 -10.17 0.67 13.31
N GLY A 166 -9.71 -0.01 14.37
CA GLY A 166 -8.87 0.58 15.40
C GLY A 166 -8.88 -0.20 16.72
N VAL A 167 -7.82 0.03 17.52
CA VAL A 167 -7.70 -0.46 18.89
C VAL A 167 -7.60 0.72 19.86
N VAL A 168 -8.62 0.81 20.72
CA VAL A 168 -8.85 1.86 21.71
C VAL A 168 -8.41 1.37 23.09
N ARG A 169 -7.72 2.25 23.83
CA ARG A 169 -7.08 1.98 25.13
C ARG A 169 -7.78 2.63 26.32
N THR A 170 -9.04 3.02 26.15
CA THR A 170 -9.84 3.69 27.20
C THR A 170 -10.06 2.82 28.42
N GLY A 171 -10.00 1.49 28.27
CA GLY A 171 -10.12 0.51 29.34
C GLY A 171 -8.85 0.20 30.13
N CYS A 172 -7.71 0.85 29.85
CA CYS A 172 -6.45 0.47 30.47
C CYS A 172 -6.33 0.78 31.96
N THR A 173 -7.20 1.62 32.50
CA THR A 173 -7.29 1.89 33.95
C THR A 173 -8.28 0.97 34.66
N ALA A 174 -9.01 0.12 33.94
CA ALA A 174 -9.90 -0.88 34.52
C ALA A 174 -9.09 -1.96 35.27
N ILE A 175 -9.76 -2.66 36.18
CA ILE A 175 -9.18 -3.79 36.93
C ILE A 175 -10.06 -5.03 36.68
N PRO A 176 -9.58 -6.01 35.88
CA PRO A 176 -8.33 -6.01 35.11
C PRO A 176 -8.35 -5.01 33.93
N PRO A 177 -7.18 -4.62 33.39
CA PRO A 177 -7.10 -3.71 32.23
C PRO A 177 -7.82 -4.28 31.01
N GLN A 178 -8.41 -3.41 30.21
CA GLN A 178 -9.19 -3.78 29.02
C GLN A 178 -8.70 -3.09 27.76
N LEU A 179 -8.69 -3.85 26.67
CA LEU A 179 -8.55 -3.33 25.31
C LEU A 179 -9.90 -3.40 24.60
N GLN A 180 -10.15 -2.38 23.77
CA GLN A 180 -11.33 -2.29 22.94
C GLN A 180 -10.91 -2.32 21.47
N LEU A 181 -11.46 -3.24 20.69
CA LEU A 181 -11.36 -3.22 19.23
C LEU A 181 -12.65 -2.70 18.63
N LEU A 182 -12.51 -1.89 17.58
CA LEU A 182 -13.57 -1.66 16.62
C LEU A 182 -13.28 -2.51 15.39
N VAL A 183 -14.28 -3.28 14.97
CA VAL A 183 -14.19 -4.17 13.81
C VAL A 183 -15.38 -3.99 12.90
N THR A 184 -15.17 -4.20 11.60
CA THR A 184 -16.22 -4.26 10.58
C THR A 184 -16.32 -5.68 10.05
N VAL A 185 -17.54 -6.09 9.72
CA VAL A 185 -17.82 -7.37 9.07
C VAL A 185 -18.58 -7.07 7.79
N ALA A 186 -17.98 -7.36 6.66
CA ALA A 186 -18.62 -7.24 5.35
C ALA A 186 -18.80 -8.60 4.68
N ASP A 187 -19.74 -8.68 3.74
CA ASP A 187 -19.92 -9.82 2.85
C ASP A 187 -18.93 -9.79 1.68
N SER A 188 -19.01 -10.79 0.79
CA SER A 188 -18.15 -10.87 -0.39
C SER A 188 -18.33 -9.72 -1.39
N THR A 189 -19.37 -8.90 -1.26
CA THR A 189 -19.63 -7.73 -2.11
C THR A 189 -19.09 -6.43 -1.52
N GLY A 190 -18.57 -6.47 -0.29
CA GLY A 190 -18.09 -5.32 0.46
C GLY A 190 -19.20 -4.52 1.15
N GLN A 191 -20.40 -5.08 1.31
CA GLN A 191 -21.48 -4.49 2.11
C GLN A 191 -21.44 -5.05 3.54
N PRO A 192 -21.95 -4.33 4.57
CA PRO A 192 -22.06 -4.89 5.90
C PRO A 192 -22.80 -6.23 5.90
N ALA A 193 -22.21 -7.23 6.54
CA ALA A 193 -22.80 -8.55 6.61
C ALA A 193 -24.06 -8.52 7.49
N ALA A 194 -25.15 -9.11 7.00
CA ALA A 194 -26.38 -9.29 7.77
C ALA A 194 -26.23 -10.49 8.73
N LEU A 195 -25.48 -10.28 9.82
CA LEU A 195 -25.16 -11.33 10.79
C LEU A 195 -26.38 -11.69 11.64
N THR A 196 -26.59 -12.99 11.86
CA THR A 196 -27.76 -13.48 12.61
C THR A 196 -27.42 -14.01 14.00
N SER A 197 -26.30 -14.73 14.13
CA SER A 197 -25.80 -15.30 15.37
C SER A 197 -24.26 -15.34 15.36
N PRO A 198 -23.58 -14.18 15.22
CA PRO A 198 -22.13 -14.17 15.05
C PRO A 198 -21.41 -14.57 16.33
N LEU A 199 -20.53 -15.56 16.22
CA LEU A 199 -19.60 -15.98 17.26
C LEU A 199 -18.23 -15.36 17.00
N PHE A 200 -17.85 -14.37 17.81
CA PHE A 200 -16.50 -13.81 17.74
C PHE A 200 -15.56 -14.54 18.69
N THR A 201 -14.35 -14.84 18.20
CA THR A 201 -13.24 -15.37 19.00
C THR A 201 -12.06 -14.42 18.90
N VAL A 202 -11.44 -14.09 20.03
CA VAL A 202 -10.29 -13.18 20.10
C VAL A 202 -9.09 -13.93 20.69
N PHE A 203 -7.93 -13.76 20.08
CA PHE A 203 -6.65 -14.23 20.57
C PHE A 203 -5.74 -13.04 20.84
N GLU A 204 -5.06 -13.04 21.98
CA GLU A 204 -3.96 -12.12 22.29
C GLU A 204 -2.67 -12.92 22.34
N ASN A 205 -1.70 -12.57 21.49
CA ASN A 205 -0.41 -13.26 21.37
C ASN A 205 -0.55 -14.78 21.17
N GLY A 206 -1.54 -15.19 20.37
CA GLY A 206 -1.87 -16.60 20.11
C GLY A 206 -2.65 -17.30 21.22
N VAL A 207 -2.96 -16.63 22.34
CA VAL A 207 -3.73 -17.20 23.46
C VAL A 207 -5.20 -16.78 23.35
N PRO A 208 -6.16 -17.72 23.34
CA PRO A 208 -7.58 -17.39 23.25
C PRO A 208 -8.10 -16.71 24.52
N ILE A 209 -8.87 -15.64 24.35
CA ILE A 209 -9.53 -14.94 25.46
C ILE A 209 -10.89 -15.60 25.73
N THR A 210 -11.00 -16.31 26.85
CA THR A 210 -12.20 -17.11 27.18
C THR A 210 -12.81 -16.79 28.54
N SER A 211 -12.08 -16.12 29.45
CA SER A 211 -12.55 -15.88 30.82
C SER A 211 -12.13 -14.49 31.36
N PRO A 212 -13.07 -13.52 31.45
CA PRO A 212 -14.38 -13.57 30.84
C PRO A 212 -14.25 -13.58 29.30
N ALA A 213 -15.24 -14.15 28.63
CA ALA A 213 -15.32 -14.05 27.18
C ALA A 213 -15.39 -12.56 26.75
N PRO A 214 -14.86 -12.20 25.56
CA PRO A 214 -14.96 -10.85 25.04
C PRO A 214 -16.41 -10.36 24.98
N ALA A 215 -16.66 -9.16 25.47
CA ALA A 215 -17.94 -8.49 25.33
C ALA A 215 -18.06 -7.88 23.93
N ILE A 216 -19.01 -8.37 23.14
CA ILE A 216 -19.25 -7.92 21.77
C ILE A 216 -20.57 -7.17 21.72
N THR A 217 -20.53 -5.92 21.25
CA THR A 217 -21.72 -5.08 21.10
C THR A 217 -21.71 -4.41 19.73
N PRO A 218 -22.80 -4.44 18.94
CA PRO A 218 -22.95 -3.59 17.78
C PRO A 218 -22.79 -2.11 18.17
N VAL A 219 -22.10 -1.34 17.34
CA VAL A 219 -21.98 0.10 17.53
C VAL A 219 -23.25 0.76 17.02
N THR A 220 -24.12 1.19 17.95
CA THR A 220 -25.42 1.79 17.63
C THR A 220 -25.37 3.30 17.38
N THR A 221 -24.27 3.94 17.76
CA THR A 221 -24.01 5.36 17.51
C THR A 221 -22.64 5.47 16.87
N ARG A 222 -22.56 6.05 15.66
CA ARG A 222 -21.27 6.25 14.99
C ARG A 222 -20.34 7.08 15.88
N SER A 223 -19.03 6.85 15.78
CA SER A 223 -18.07 7.81 16.30
C SER A 223 -17.94 8.99 15.31
N SER A 224 -17.47 10.13 15.81
CA SER A 224 -17.09 11.24 14.94
C SER A 224 -15.94 10.84 14.04
N LEU A 225 -15.98 11.28 12.78
CA LEU A 225 -15.06 10.87 11.72
C LEU A 225 -14.22 12.06 11.23
N SER A 226 -12.93 11.85 11.07
CA SER A 226 -12.07 12.71 10.25
C SER A 226 -11.63 11.96 9.00
N VAL A 227 -11.92 12.52 7.83
CA VAL A 227 -11.53 11.93 6.54
C VAL A 227 -10.59 12.86 5.79
N THR A 228 -9.47 12.34 5.30
CA THR A 228 -8.75 13.00 4.19
C THR A 228 -9.03 12.27 2.90
N VAL A 229 -9.63 12.95 1.93
CA VAL A 229 -9.85 12.43 0.58
C VAL A 229 -8.69 12.88 -0.30
N VAL A 230 -7.89 11.93 -0.76
CA VAL A 230 -6.68 12.13 -1.56
C VAL A 230 -7.01 11.83 -3.02
N MET A 231 -6.84 12.82 -3.89
CA MET A 231 -7.31 12.79 -5.28
C MET A 231 -6.15 13.02 -6.24
N ASP A 232 -5.98 12.09 -7.18
CA ASP A 232 -4.91 12.10 -8.18
C ASP A 232 -5.26 13.02 -9.37
N TYR A 233 -4.37 13.95 -9.65
CA TYR A 233 -4.42 14.92 -10.76
C TYR A 233 -3.17 14.81 -11.65
N SER A 234 -2.41 13.73 -11.53
CA SER A 234 -1.25 13.47 -12.37
C SER A 234 -1.65 13.17 -13.81
N GLY A 235 -0.66 13.23 -14.70
CA GLY A 235 -0.85 12.98 -16.12
C GLY A 235 -1.15 11.53 -16.49
N SER A 236 -1.14 10.59 -15.54
CA SER A 236 -1.54 9.20 -15.79
C SER A 236 -3.06 9.09 -15.97
N LEU A 237 -3.83 9.95 -15.30
CA LEU A 237 -5.27 10.09 -15.50
C LEU A 237 -5.59 11.12 -16.59
N SER A 238 -6.43 10.73 -17.54
CA SER A 238 -6.97 11.65 -18.54
C SER A 238 -7.86 12.74 -17.91
N LEU A 239 -8.04 13.86 -18.61
CA LEU A 239 -8.93 14.94 -18.14
C LEU A 239 -10.37 14.45 -17.91
N ALA A 240 -10.82 13.47 -18.68
CA ALA A 240 -12.15 12.87 -18.51
C ALA A 240 -12.23 12.04 -17.22
N GLU A 241 -11.19 11.26 -16.91
CA GLU A 241 -11.09 10.50 -15.64
C GLU A 241 -11.00 11.43 -14.44
N GLN A 242 -10.19 12.50 -14.52
CA GLN A 242 -10.09 13.49 -13.46
C GLN A 242 -11.43 14.21 -13.22
N GLN A 243 -12.15 14.59 -14.29
CA GLN A 243 -13.47 15.20 -14.17
C GLN A 243 -14.49 14.23 -13.57
N TRP A 244 -14.49 12.98 -14.04
CA TRP A 244 -15.36 11.93 -13.51
C TRP A 244 -15.09 11.66 -12.02
N MET A 245 -13.82 11.61 -11.61
CA MET A 245 -13.42 11.48 -10.20
C MET A 245 -13.95 12.65 -9.35
N GLN A 246 -13.85 13.88 -9.86
CA GLN A 246 -14.39 15.07 -9.18
C GLN A 246 -15.90 14.97 -8.97
N ASP A 247 -16.64 14.66 -10.03
CA ASP A 247 -18.10 14.60 -9.99
C ASP A 247 -18.60 13.53 -9.00
N ASN A 248 -17.96 12.37 -9.00
CA ASN A 248 -18.28 11.30 -8.06
C ASN A 248 -17.87 11.62 -6.61
N THR A 249 -16.71 12.27 -6.41
CA THR A 249 -16.29 12.71 -5.07
C THR A 249 -17.26 13.73 -4.48
N LYS A 250 -17.84 14.62 -5.29
CA LYS A 250 -18.91 15.52 -4.82
C LYS A 250 -20.15 14.76 -4.36
N GLY A 251 -20.53 13.70 -5.08
CA GLY A 251 -21.62 12.79 -4.68
C GLY A 251 -21.33 12.05 -3.36
N PHE A 252 -20.08 11.69 -3.09
CA PHE A 252 -19.67 11.16 -1.78
C PHE A 252 -19.89 12.15 -0.65
N ILE A 253 -19.44 13.40 -0.83
CA ILE A 253 -19.64 14.46 0.16
C ILE A 253 -21.14 14.60 0.48
N ASP A 254 -22.00 14.57 -0.54
CA ASP A 254 -23.46 14.58 -0.34
C ASP A 254 -23.96 13.35 0.44
N SER A 255 -23.44 12.16 0.14
CA SER A 255 -23.81 10.92 0.84
C SER A 255 -23.33 10.88 2.29
N LEU A 256 -22.21 11.49 2.62
CA LEU A 256 -21.76 11.58 4.02
C LEU A 256 -22.65 12.54 4.82
N VAL A 257 -23.10 13.63 4.20
CA VAL A 257 -23.95 14.65 4.87
C VAL A 257 -25.29 14.07 5.32
N SER A 258 -25.88 13.15 4.56
CA SER A 258 -27.16 12.52 4.92
C SER A 258 -27.07 11.57 6.12
N THR A 259 -25.86 11.21 6.54
CA THR A 259 -25.57 10.25 7.62
C THR A 259 -24.71 10.87 8.74
N VAL A 260 -24.54 12.20 8.71
CA VAL A 260 -23.46 12.91 9.40
C VAL A 260 -23.74 13.20 10.87
N GLN A 261 -22.70 13.11 11.69
CA GLN A 261 -22.64 13.78 12.97
C GLN A 261 -22.13 15.20 12.79
N THR A 262 -22.58 16.15 13.62
CA THR A 262 -22.14 17.55 13.56
C THR A 262 -20.64 17.74 13.76
N THR A 263 -19.95 16.72 14.27
CA THR A 263 -18.52 16.68 14.58
C THR A 263 -17.67 15.99 13.50
N ASP A 264 -18.29 15.46 12.45
CA ASP A 264 -17.55 14.91 11.32
C ASP A 264 -16.84 16.03 10.54
N GLU A 265 -15.64 15.75 10.07
CA GLU A 265 -14.82 16.71 9.36
C GLU A 265 -14.08 16.06 8.18
N VAL A 266 -13.89 16.84 7.12
CA VAL A 266 -13.26 16.37 5.88
C VAL A 266 -12.18 17.36 5.44
N SER A 267 -11.06 16.83 4.97
CA SER A 267 -10.03 17.56 4.22
C SER A 267 -9.94 16.97 2.81
N ILE A 268 -9.84 17.84 1.80
CA ILE A 268 -9.59 17.45 0.42
C ILE A 268 -8.10 17.67 0.15
N MET A 269 -7.42 16.64 -0.34
CA MET A 269 -6.03 16.72 -0.76
C MET A 269 -5.94 16.36 -2.23
N LYS A 270 -5.47 17.29 -3.05
CA LYS A 270 -5.15 17.03 -4.46
C LYS A 270 -3.66 16.78 -4.59
N PHE A 271 -3.28 15.81 -5.41
CA PHE A 271 -1.86 15.56 -5.65
C PHE A 271 -1.57 15.21 -7.11
N ALA A 272 -0.31 15.41 -7.48
CA ALA A 272 0.33 14.83 -8.66
C ALA A 272 1.83 14.71 -8.37
N THR A 273 2.65 15.62 -8.92
CA THR A 273 4.05 15.74 -8.49
C THR A 273 4.11 16.20 -7.04
N ASP A 274 3.31 17.18 -6.65
CA ASP A 274 3.23 17.68 -5.27
C ASP A 274 1.82 17.44 -4.71
N TYR A 275 1.63 17.61 -3.41
CA TYR A 275 0.34 17.44 -2.73
C TYR A 275 -0.10 18.71 -2.01
N HIS A 276 -1.41 18.96 -2.03
CA HIS A 276 -2.02 20.20 -1.56
C HIS A 276 -3.29 19.91 -0.75
N PRO A 277 -3.18 19.71 0.58
CA PRO A 277 -4.34 19.55 1.45
C PRO A 277 -5.04 20.88 1.74
N THR A 278 -6.36 20.84 1.80
CA THR A 278 -7.14 21.89 2.48
C THR A 278 -7.06 21.71 4.00
N PRO A 279 -7.41 22.74 4.79
CA PRO A 279 -7.80 22.54 6.18
C PRO A 279 -8.92 21.50 6.31
N PHE A 280 -9.07 20.93 7.50
CA PHE A 280 -10.26 20.17 7.84
C PHE A 280 -11.45 21.10 8.03
N TYR A 281 -12.55 20.77 7.37
CA TYR A 281 -13.80 21.51 7.46
C TYR A 281 -14.88 20.66 8.13
N PRO A 282 -15.68 21.22 9.06
CA PRO A 282 -16.85 20.52 9.59
C PRO A 282 -17.83 20.19 8.46
N LEU A 283 -18.13 18.91 8.26
CA LEU A 283 -18.82 18.43 7.07
C LEU A 283 -20.24 18.98 6.99
N ALA A 284 -20.97 18.98 8.11
CA ALA A 284 -22.36 19.44 8.20
C ALA A 284 -22.58 20.89 7.73
N SER A 285 -21.57 21.76 7.87
CA SER A 285 -21.66 23.19 7.55
C SER A 285 -20.80 23.65 6.37
N SER A 286 -20.00 22.74 5.79
CA SER A 286 -18.96 23.11 4.81
C SER A 286 -19.08 22.39 3.47
N VAL A 287 -20.23 21.76 3.18
CA VAL A 287 -20.47 21.01 1.93
C VAL A 287 -20.07 21.81 0.69
N GLN A 288 -20.52 23.07 0.58
CA GLN A 288 -20.19 23.90 -0.59
C GLN A 288 -18.71 24.27 -0.64
N VAL A 289 -18.06 24.48 0.51
CA VAL A 289 -16.62 24.77 0.59
C VAL A 289 -15.82 23.56 0.09
N LEU A 290 -16.20 22.36 0.51
CA LEU A 290 -15.59 21.10 0.07
C LEU A 290 -15.79 20.88 -1.43
N LYS A 291 -17.00 21.10 -1.95
CA LYS A 291 -17.30 21.02 -3.40
C LYS A 291 -16.47 22.01 -4.21
N ASN A 292 -16.35 23.25 -3.74
CA ASN A 292 -15.51 24.26 -4.39
C ASN A 292 -14.02 23.86 -4.37
N ALA A 293 -13.55 23.23 -3.29
CA ALA A 293 -12.18 22.70 -3.24
C ALA A 293 -11.98 21.57 -4.26
N ILE A 294 -12.97 20.69 -4.44
CA ILE A 294 -12.95 19.62 -5.46
C ILE A 294 -12.97 20.22 -6.89
N ASP A 295 -13.77 21.26 -7.15
CA ASP A 295 -13.86 21.88 -8.48
C ASP A 295 -12.68 22.82 -8.79
N ALA A 296 -11.87 23.22 -7.79
CA ALA A 296 -10.74 24.12 -8.00
C ALA A 296 -9.71 23.52 -8.98
N PRO A 297 -9.23 24.26 -9.99
CA PRO A 297 -8.29 23.72 -10.96
C PRO A 297 -6.99 23.30 -10.28
N TYR A 298 -6.43 22.17 -10.70
CA TYR A 298 -5.08 21.77 -10.30
C TYR A 298 -4.07 22.52 -11.18
N VAL A 299 -3.35 23.47 -10.59
CA VAL A 299 -2.45 24.40 -11.30
C VAL A 299 -0.96 24.11 -11.06
N TYR A 300 -0.66 22.99 -10.42
CA TYR A 300 0.69 22.57 -10.07
C TYR A 300 1.24 21.56 -11.06
N ASP A 301 2.50 21.16 -10.90
CA ASP A 301 3.13 20.17 -11.76
C ASP A 301 2.40 18.81 -11.67
N SER A 302 2.00 18.30 -12.83
CA SER A 302 1.31 17.02 -13.00
C SER A 302 2.11 15.99 -13.80
N SER A 303 3.38 16.26 -14.06
CA SER A 303 4.25 15.40 -14.89
C SER A 303 4.59 14.05 -14.23
N THR A 304 4.42 13.92 -12.92
CA THR A 304 4.63 12.67 -12.17
C THR A 304 3.47 12.40 -11.23
N SER A 305 3.35 11.15 -10.80
CA SER A 305 2.39 10.73 -9.78
C SER A 305 3.12 10.29 -8.52
N SER A 306 3.02 11.06 -7.43
CA SER A 306 3.68 10.76 -6.14
C SER A 306 2.68 10.23 -5.11
N ILE A 307 2.01 9.13 -5.45
CA ILE A 307 0.96 8.51 -4.63
C ILE A 307 1.47 8.20 -3.22
N TRP A 308 2.63 7.56 -3.07
CA TRP A 308 3.09 7.11 -1.75
C TRP A 308 3.43 8.28 -0.84
N ASP A 309 4.16 9.28 -1.35
CA ASP A 309 4.50 10.48 -0.59
C ASP A 309 3.26 11.32 -0.24
N SER A 310 2.33 11.47 -1.18
CA SER A 310 1.08 12.24 -0.96
C SER A 310 0.17 11.56 0.06
N THR A 311 0.05 10.24 -0.02
CA THR A 311 -0.76 9.46 0.94
C THR A 311 -0.10 9.40 2.31
N TYR A 312 1.23 9.37 2.38
CA TYR A 312 1.97 9.48 3.65
C TYR A 312 1.66 10.81 4.34
N ALA A 313 1.70 11.92 3.61
CA ALA A 313 1.33 13.23 4.13
C ALA A 313 -0.15 13.32 4.52
N ALA A 314 -1.04 12.63 3.79
CA ALA A 314 -2.44 12.53 4.16
C ALA A 314 -2.62 11.81 5.50
N VAL A 315 -1.92 10.70 5.72
CA VAL A 315 -1.91 9.96 6.99
C VAL A 315 -1.46 10.87 8.14
N ASP A 316 -0.39 11.66 7.98
CA ASP A 316 0.05 12.62 9.00
C ASP A 316 -1.03 13.67 9.30
N ASN A 317 -1.63 14.23 8.25
CA ASN A 317 -2.68 15.25 8.38
C ASN A 317 -3.92 14.68 9.11
N THR A 318 -4.33 13.45 8.81
CA THR A 318 -5.45 12.79 9.47
C THR A 318 -5.09 12.35 10.90
N ALA A 319 -3.87 11.89 11.15
CA ALA A 319 -3.42 11.46 12.48
C ALA A 319 -3.40 12.60 13.51
N ALA A 320 -3.18 13.84 13.05
CA ALA A 320 -3.25 15.05 13.87
C ALA A 320 -4.67 15.39 14.37
N ARG A 321 -5.70 14.67 13.90
CA ARG A 321 -7.10 14.90 14.31
C ARG A 321 -7.45 14.14 15.58
N THR A 322 -8.46 14.63 16.30
CA THR A 322 -8.85 14.12 17.62
C THR A 322 -10.10 13.25 17.62
N ASN A 323 -10.82 13.17 16.50
CA ASN A 323 -11.97 12.29 16.37
C ASN A 323 -11.55 10.82 16.51
N ASP A 324 -12.44 9.98 17.04
CA ASP A 324 -12.13 8.57 17.30
C ASP A 324 -11.91 7.79 16.01
N GLN A 325 -12.67 8.09 14.95
CA GLN A 325 -12.49 7.49 13.63
C GLN A 325 -11.74 8.44 12.72
N ARG A 326 -10.64 7.93 12.14
CA ARG A 326 -9.75 8.69 11.28
C ARG A 326 -9.31 7.80 10.13
N ILE A 327 -9.60 8.20 8.91
CA ILE A 327 -9.32 7.41 7.72
C ILE A 327 -8.78 8.28 6.59
N VAL A 328 -8.07 7.64 5.67
CA VAL A 328 -7.70 8.22 4.38
C VAL A 328 -8.46 7.47 3.29
N ILE A 329 -8.96 8.20 2.29
CA ILE A 329 -9.53 7.61 1.07
C ILE A 329 -8.69 8.11 -0.11
N LEU A 330 -7.97 7.21 -0.77
CA LEU A 330 -7.11 7.50 -1.92
C LEU A 330 -7.81 7.12 -3.23
N LEU A 331 -7.88 8.07 -4.16
CA LEU A 331 -8.39 7.89 -5.52
C LEU A 331 -7.25 8.10 -6.52
N SER A 332 -6.90 7.05 -7.26
CA SER A 332 -5.81 7.05 -8.24
C SER A 332 -5.91 5.80 -9.14
N ASP A 333 -5.20 5.76 -10.26
CA ASP A 333 -4.98 4.53 -11.04
C ASP A 333 -3.89 3.62 -10.43
N GLY A 334 -3.15 4.10 -9.42
CA GLY A 334 -2.10 3.37 -8.73
C GLY A 334 -0.71 3.51 -9.36
N GLU A 335 -0.54 4.33 -10.40
CA GLU A 335 0.78 4.61 -10.97
C GLU A 335 1.58 5.51 -10.02
N ASP A 336 2.77 5.07 -9.60
CA ASP A 336 3.61 5.84 -8.68
C ASP A 336 5.04 5.97 -9.20
N ILE A 337 5.55 7.20 -9.14
CA ILE A 337 6.94 7.59 -9.30
C ILE A 337 7.38 8.17 -7.95
N PRO A 338 7.86 7.33 -7.03
CA PRO A 338 8.06 7.74 -5.65
C PRO A 338 9.21 8.75 -5.55
N LYS A 339 9.04 9.76 -4.69
CA LYS A 339 10.12 10.71 -4.39
C LYS A 339 10.96 10.21 -3.23
N THR A 340 10.31 9.93 -2.10
CA THR A 340 10.99 9.62 -0.83
C THR A 340 10.54 8.31 -0.24
N HIS A 341 9.24 8.08 -0.19
CA HIS A 341 8.65 6.92 0.48
C HIS A 341 8.27 5.81 -0.49
N THR A 342 8.51 4.58 -0.10
CA THR A 342 7.99 3.40 -0.80
C THR A 342 6.60 3.02 -0.29
N LEU A 343 5.90 2.13 -1.00
CA LEU A 343 4.65 1.52 -0.52
C LEU A 343 4.81 0.90 0.88
N THR A 344 5.93 0.21 1.14
CA THR A 344 6.20 -0.39 2.46
C THR A 344 6.35 0.66 3.55
N ASP A 345 7.02 1.79 3.27
CA ASP A 345 7.16 2.88 4.24
C ASP A 345 5.80 3.47 4.59
N LEU A 346 4.95 3.70 3.58
CA LEU A 346 3.59 4.19 3.76
C LEU A 346 2.74 3.22 4.60
N ILE A 347 2.75 1.92 4.28
CA ILE A 347 1.97 0.91 5.03
C ILE A 347 2.40 0.90 6.50
N ASN A 348 3.70 0.85 6.76
CA ASN A 348 4.23 0.87 8.11
C ASN A 348 3.83 2.15 8.87
N HIS A 349 3.87 3.30 8.20
CA HIS A 349 3.47 4.57 8.79
C HIS A 349 1.98 4.64 9.10
N ALA A 350 1.12 4.24 8.16
CA ALA A 350 -0.33 4.17 8.36
C ALA A 350 -0.72 3.24 9.51
N ILE A 351 -0.07 2.06 9.63
CA ILE A 351 -0.24 1.15 10.76
C ILE A 351 0.20 1.83 12.07
N ALA A 352 1.36 2.49 12.09
CA ALA A 352 1.89 3.17 13.26
C ALA A 352 0.96 4.31 13.74
N GLN A 353 0.41 5.09 12.81
CA GLN A 353 -0.55 6.16 13.09
C GLN A 353 -1.98 5.66 13.34
N LYS A 354 -2.25 4.38 13.06
CA LYS A 354 -3.58 3.74 13.16
C LYS A 354 -4.61 4.43 12.25
N ILE A 355 -4.20 4.70 11.03
CA ILE A 355 -5.03 5.34 10.01
C ILE A 355 -5.25 4.34 8.87
N PRO A 356 -6.42 3.69 8.80
CA PRO A 356 -6.78 2.87 7.66
C PRO A 356 -6.80 3.70 6.37
N VAL A 357 -6.20 3.15 5.31
CA VAL A 357 -6.25 3.74 3.97
C VAL A 357 -7.23 2.94 3.13
N PHE A 358 -8.33 3.54 2.74
CA PHE A 358 -9.21 3.01 1.71
C PHE A 358 -8.70 3.44 0.35
N THR A 359 -8.69 2.54 -0.62
CA THR A 359 -8.24 2.86 -1.97
C THR A 359 -9.36 2.65 -2.96
N VAL A 360 -9.44 3.53 -3.95
CA VAL A 360 -10.34 3.39 -5.08
C VAL A 360 -9.50 3.53 -6.33
N THR A 361 -9.27 2.38 -6.98
CA THR A 361 -8.47 2.32 -8.20
C THR A 361 -9.34 2.73 -9.38
N ILE A 362 -8.95 3.81 -10.07
CA ILE A 362 -9.57 4.22 -11.33
C ILE A 362 -8.99 3.34 -12.43
N LEU A 363 -9.82 2.44 -12.96
CA LEU A 363 -9.38 1.44 -13.93
C LEU A 363 -9.27 2.05 -15.33
N HIS A 364 -8.03 2.14 -15.81
CA HIS A 364 -7.74 2.38 -17.22
C HIS A 364 -7.32 1.07 -17.92
N PRO A 365 -7.73 0.81 -19.19
CA PRO A 365 -7.46 -0.44 -19.88
C PRO A 365 -5.98 -0.83 -20.02
N ASN A 366 -5.08 0.14 -19.98
CA ASN A 366 -3.66 -0.07 -20.31
C ASN A 366 -2.67 0.34 -19.21
N HIS A 367 -3.10 1.03 -18.15
CA HIS A 367 -2.20 1.57 -17.13
C HIS A 367 -2.87 1.75 -15.77
N SER A 368 -3.33 0.67 -15.16
CA SER A 368 -3.76 0.72 -13.76
C SER A 368 -3.04 -0.34 -12.94
N TYR A 369 -2.80 -0.03 -11.67
CA TYR A 369 -2.03 -0.85 -10.74
C TYR A 369 -2.89 -1.22 -9.50
N PRO A 370 -4.06 -1.86 -9.70
CA PRO A 370 -4.99 -2.19 -8.60
C PRO A 370 -4.36 -3.09 -7.54
N ALA A 371 -3.33 -3.87 -7.90
CA ALA A 371 -2.61 -4.72 -6.96
C ALA A 371 -1.89 -3.93 -5.86
N LEU A 372 -1.21 -2.83 -6.22
CA LEU A 372 -0.50 -1.99 -5.25
C LEU A 372 -1.47 -1.23 -4.36
N MET A 373 -2.54 -0.70 -4.96
CA MET A 373 -3.63 -0.04 -4.25
C MET A 373 -4.34 -0.98 -3.27
N GLN A 374 -4.52 -2.24 -3.67
CA GLN A 374 -5.11 -3.25 -2.82
C GLN A 374 -4.19 -3.66 -1.68
N GLN A 375 -2.91 -3.86 -1.97
CA GLN A 375 -1.92 -4.15 -0.94
C GLN A 375 -1.90 -3.05 0.13
N LEU A 376 -1.91 -1.77 -0.28
CA LEU A 376 -2.00 -0.63 0.64
C LEU A 376 -3.24 -0.71 1.52
N ALA A 377 -4.42 -0.87 0.93
CA ALA A 377 -5.65 -0.86 1.70
C ALA A 377 -5.74 -2.03 2.68
N LEU A 378 -5.52 -3.25 2.19
CA LEU A 378 -5.68 -4.45 3.00
C LEU A 378 -4.68 -4.51 4.16
N GLN A 379 -3.43 -4.06 3.95
CA GLN A 379 -2.41 -4.08 5.00
C GLN A 379 -2.56 -2.95 6.03
N THR A 380 -3.22 -1.84 5.67
CA THR A 380 -3.49 -0.72 6.60
C THR A 380 -4.83 -0.85 7.34
N GLY A 381 -5.63 -1.87 7.03
CA GLY A 381 -6.95 -2.10 7.63
C GLY A 381 -8.10 -1.40 6.91
N GLY A 382 -7.85 -0.79 5.75
CA GLY A 382 -8.90 -0.29 4.86
C GLY A 382 -9.39 -1.35 3.87
N GLN A 383 -10.20 -0.91 2.91
CA GLN A 383 -10.65 -1.74 1.79
C GLN A 383 -10.27 -1.11 0.46
N SER A 384 -10.03 -1.98 -0.51
CA SER A 384 -9.73 -1.60 -1.88
C SER A 384 -10.95 -1.78 -2.74
N PHE A 385 -11.24 -0.78 -3.55
CA PHE A 385 -12.26 -0.80 -4.56
C PHE A 385 -11.63 -0.50 -5.90
N SER A 386 -12.32 -0.85 -6.97
CA SER A 386 -11.95 -0.49 -8.32
C SER A 386 -13.20 0.02 -9.02
N ALA A 387 -13.03 1.03 -9.85
CA ALA A 387 -14.12 1.66 -10.56
C ALA A 387 -13.67 2.00 -11.97
N SER A 388 -14.54 1.79 -12.95
CA SER A 388 -14.27 2.18 -14.34
C SER A 388 -15.11 3.38 -14.74
N THR A 389 -14.56 4.28 -15.56
CA THR A 389 -15.31 5.43 -16.09
C THR A 389 -16.48 5.02 -16.98
N SER A 390 -16.50 3.79 -17.49
CA SER A 390 -17.64 3.23 -18.23
C SER A 390 -18.80 2.80 -17.34
N ASP A 391 -18.59 2.66 -16.03
CA ASP A 391 -19.63 2.31 -15.06
C ASP A 391 -19.83 3.48 -14.08
N THR A 392 -20.83 4.30 -14.37
CA THR A 392 -21.16 5.46 -13.55
C THR A 392 -21.82 5.11 -12.22
N ALA A 393 -22.19 3.85 -11.98
CA ALA A 393 -22.71 3.40 -10.70
C ALA A 393 -21.61 2.98 -9.71
N ASP A 394 -20.37 2.77 -10.19
CA ASP A 394 -19.29 2.18 -9.39
C ASP A 394 -18.89 3.08 -8.21
N LEU A 395 -18.45 4.33 -8.46
CA LEU A 395 -17.93 5.17 -7.38
C LEU A 395 -19.01 5.56 -6.36
N GLN A 396 -20.20 5.95 -6.79
CA GLN A 396 -21.28 6.26 -5.86
C GLN A 396 -21.68 5.05 -5.01
N GLY A 397 -21.71 3.86 -5.62
CA GLY A 397 -21.91 2.59 -4.90
C GLY A 397 -20.78 2.27 -3.92
N ILE A 398 -19.52 2.50 -4.32
CA ILE A 398 -18.33 2.33 -3.47
C ILE A 398 -18.37 3.28 -2.27
N TYR A 399 -18.75 4.53 -2.48
CA TYR A 399 -18.90 5.50 -1.40
C TYR A 399 -20.02 5.14 -0.42
N GLY A 400 -21.14 4.59 -0.93
CA GLY A 400 -22.17 3.97 -0.11
C GLY A 400 -21.62 2.81 0.72
N LYS A 401 -20.82 1.91 0.10
CA LYS A 401 -20.13 0.81 0.81
C LYS A 401 -19.23 1.35 1.91
N ILE A 402 -18.38 2.32 1.62
CA ILE A 402 -17.47 2.93 2.62
C ILE A 402 -18.29 3.52 3.77
N SER A 403 -19.33 4.30 3.50
CA SER A 403 -20.19 4.86 4.55
C SER A 403 -20.87 3.78 5.41
N ASN A 404 -21.37 2.72 4.76
CA ASN A 404 -22.00 1.59 5.43
C ASN A 404 -21.02 0.81 6.32
N ILE A 405 -19.79 0.61 5.85
CA ILE A 405 -18.69 -0.01 6.62
C ILE A 405 -18.36 0.84 7.84
N LEU A 406 -18.25 2.17 7.67
CA LEU A 406 -17.93 3.07 8.78
C LEU A 406 -19.06 3.18 9.82
N THR A 407 -20.30 2.89 9.43
CA THR A 407 -21.47 2.91 10.34
C THR A 407 -21.79 1.55 10.95
N SER A 408 -21.40 0.45 10.31
CA SER A 408 -21.72 -0.93 10.73
C SER A 408 -20.52 -1.59 11.39
N GLN A 409 -20.26 -1.22 12.65
CA GLN A 409 -19.12 -1.72 13.42
C GLN A 409 -19.57 -2.55 14.61
N PHE A 410 -18.70 -3.47 15.04
CA PHE A 410 -18.78 -4.15 16.31
C PHE A 410 -17.68 -3.63 17.22
N LYS A 411 -18.05 -3.36 18.47
CA LYS A 411 -17.14 -3.07 19.55
C LYS A 411 -16.88 -4.35 20.32
N ILE A 412 -15.62 -4.76 20.38
CA ILE A 412 -15.15 -5.93 21.13
C ILE A 412 -14.32 -5.43 22.31
N ILE A 413 -14.73 -5.73 23.53
CA ILE A 413 -14.00 -5.38 24.76
C ILE A 413 -13.56 -6.67 25.43
N TYR A 414 -12.29 -6.76 25.78
CA TYR A 414 -11.76 -7.92 26.49
C TYR A 414 -10.68 -7.51 27.50
N ASN A 415 -10.48 -8.37 28.49
CA ASN A 415 -9.44 -8.19 29.50
C ASN A 415 -8.08 -8.56 28.89
N THR A 416 -7.17 -7.59 28.82
CA THR A 416 -5.83 -7.80 28.27
C THR A 416 -4.87 -8.25 29.36
N THR A 417 -3.87 -9.05 29.00
CA THR A 417 -2.74 -9.38 29.87
C THR A 417 -1.53 -8.49 29.61
N SER A 418 -1.63 -7.58 28.64
CA SER A 418 -0.55 -6.66 28.32
C SER A 418 -0.24 -5.70 29.46
N THR A 419 1.05 -5.52 29.71
CA THR A 419 1.59 -4.62 30.75
C THR A 419 2.67 -3.74 30.15
N GLY A 420 2.87 -2.53 30.68
CA GLY A 420 3.99 -1.66 30.29
C GLY A 420 3.88 -1.09 28.87
N GLY A 421 2.74 -1.23 28.20
CA GLY A 421 2.52 -0.75 26.85
C GLY A 421 3.23 -1.58 25.80
N ALA A 422 3.46 -2.87 26.07
CA ALA A 422 4.02 -3.79 25.09
C ALA A 422 3.09 -3.93 23.88
N THR A 423 3.66 -4.18 22.70
CA THR A 423 2.88 -4.55 21.51
C THR A 423 2.20 -5.90 21.74
N VAL A 424 0.91 -5.97 21.44
CA VAL A 424 0.10 -7.19 21.41
C VAL A 424 -0.22 -7.57 19.97
N ALA A 425 -0.07 -8.84 19.64
CA ALA A 425 -0.62 -9.43 18.42
C ALA A 425 -2.06 -9.86 18.70
N LEU A 426 -2.99 -9.48 17.83
CA LEU A 426 -4.41 -9.74 17.96
C LEU A 426 -4.90 -10.50 16.74
N ASP A 427 -5.49 -11.67 16.98
CA ASP A 427 -6.19 -12.42 15.95
C ASP A 427 -7.67 -12.47 16.32
N VAL A 428 -8.53 -12.00 15.42
CA VAL A 428 -9.98 -12.03 15.63
C VAL A 428 -10.61 -12.84 14.53
N LYS A 429 -11.56 -13.67 14.94
CA LYS A 429 -12.34 -14.55 14.07
C LYS A 429 -13.82 -14.29 14.31
N VAL A 430 -14.60 -14.40 13.25
CA VAL A 430 -16.06 -14.39 13.32
C VAL A 430 -16.57 -15.60 12.56
N ASP A 431 -17.50 -16.34 13.16
CA ASP A 431 -18.29 -17.38 12.50
C ASP A 431 -19.77 -17.04 12.65
N ASP A 432 -20.49 -16.93 11.53
CA ASP A 432 -21.94 -16.81 11.53
C ASP A 432 -22.54 -17.94 10.70
N ASN A 433 -22.96 -19.01 11.38
CA ASN A 433 -23.51 -20.22 10.77
C ASN A 433 -22.60 -20.83 9.69
N GLY A 434 -21.29 -20.89 9.94
CA GLY A 434 -20.28 -21.39 8.99
C GLY A 434 -19.74 -20.34 8.00
N SER A 435 -20.35 -19.14 7.96
CA SER A 435 -19.73 -18.00 7.28
C SER A 435 -18.60 -17.46 8.15
N TYR A 436 -17.37 -17.79 7.76
CA TYR A 436 -16.16 -17.50 8.52
C TYR A 436 -15.43 -16.27 7.97
N GLY A 437 -14.92 -15.43 8.87
CA GLY A 437 -13.99 -14.33 8.58
C GLY A 437 -12.89 -14.24 9.64
N GLU A 438 -11.71 -13.78 9.24
CA GLU A 438 -10.59 -13.55 10.17
C GLU A 438 -9.75 -12.34 9.78
N PHE A 439 -9.14 -11.70 10.77
CA PHE A 439 -8.00 -10.83 10.56
C PHE A 439 -7.00 -10.94 11.71
N THR A 440 -5.79 -10.48 11.40
CA THR A 440 -4.69 -10.35 12.34
C THR A 440 -4.23 -8.89 12.35
N THR A 441 -3.94 -8.33 13.51
CA THR A 441 -3.37 -6.98 13.64
C THR A 441 -2.43 -6.91 14.83
N THR A 442 -1.67 -5.82 14.95
CA THR A 442 -0.88 -5.53 16.14
C THR A 442 -1.33 -4.22 16.75
N ALA A 443 -1.34 -4.15 18.08
CA ALA A 443 -1.67 -2.93 18.80
C ALA A 443 -0.73 -2.70 19.97
N ILE A 444 -0.64 -1.47 20.45
CA ILE A 444 0.05 -1.18 21.71
C ILE A 444 -0.92 -1.53 22.85
N GLY A 445 -0.48 -2.37 23.78
CA GLY A 445 -1.22 -2.78 24.97
C GLY A 445 -1.39 -1.68 26.02
N CYS A 446 -1.93 -2.07 27.16
CA CYS A 446 -2.08 -1.20 28.34
C CYS A 446 -0.74 -1.00 29.05
N LYS A 447 -0.52 0.21 29.58
CA LYS A 447 0.68 0.59 30.32
C LYS A 447 0.59 0.15 31.77
#